data_AF-A0A077WLS8-F1
#
_entry.id   AF-A0A077WLS8-F1
#
_cell.length_a   1.000
_cell.length_b   1.000
_cell.length_c   1.000
_cell.angle_alpha   90.00
_cell.angle_beta   90.00
_cell.angle_gamma   90.00
#
_symmetry.space_group_name_H-M   'P 1'
#
loop_
_entity.id
_entity.type
_entity.pdbx_description
1 polymer ?
#
loop_
_entity_poly.entity_id
_entity_poly.type
_entity_poly.pdbx_seq_one_letter_code
_entity_poly.pdbx_strand_id
1 'polypeptide(L)'
;MADGTDCYQAVKDAGLYRECKRTQGVSTTELVGRMLLMTRDHHKRGESSISNVNAQDLGSFSQGTASADQRRTTISHCLPTSKRIVQFSEGREPKESDRVVYVDGTFDLFHIGHIEFLKRAKALGDFLIVGVHDDQTVNAIKGSNYPLMNLHERALSVLACRYVDEVIIGAPYSITEAVLTKEYKVHIVAHGNTPTEPDLDGKDPYQLAKDRGIYTEIENPNSTLTTQGIIERIIENRVKYEARQKRKGAKSAIEQQKELEEKQQRQTA
;
A
#
# COMPACT_ATOMS: atom_id res chain seq x y z
N MET A 1 11.61 -25.68 -25.28
CA MET A 1 10.19 -25.97 -24.99
C MET A 1 10.06 -26.05 -23.48
N ALA A 2 8.96 -25.56 -22.89
CA ALA A 2 8.71 -25.78 -21.47
C ALA A 2 8.41 -27.27 -21.27
N ASP A 3 9.26 -27.95 -20.51
CA ASP A 3 9.24 -29.41 -20.30
C ASP A 3 8.31 -29.84 -19.16
N GLY A 4 7.73 -28.88 -18.43
CA GLY A 4 6.80 -29.14 -17.32
C GLY A 4 7.48 -29.56 -16.02
N THR A 5 8.82 -29.57 -16.00
CA THR A 5 9.60 -29.89 -14.80
C THR A 5 9.46 -28.79 -13.76
N ASP A 6 9.31 -29.17 -12.48
CA ASP A 6 9.25 -28.21 -11.38
C ASP A 6 10.57 -27.42 -11.29
N CYS A 7 10.48 -26.09 -11.29
CA CYS A 7 11.66 -25.22 -11.26
C CYS A 7 12.47 -25.33 -9.95
N TYR A 8 11.93 -25.96 -8.90
CA TYR A 8 12.59 -26.22 -7.63
C TYR A 8 12.90 -27.70 -7.39
N GLN A 9 12.78 -28.56 -8.41
CA GLN A 9 12.92 -30.01 -8.27
C GLN A 9 14.20 -30.42 -7.54
N ALA A 10 15.37 -29.89 -7.95
CA ALA A 10 16.65 -30.21 -7.32
C ALA A 10 16.71 -29.88 -5.81
N VAL A 11 16.04 -28.81 -5.37
CA VAL A 11 16.02 -28.39 -3.96
C VAL A 11 15.01 -29.22 -3.16
N LYS A 12 13.90 -29.62 -3.79
CA LYS A 12 12.91 -30.54 -3.22
C LYS A 12 13.52 -31.93 -3.01
N ASP A 13 14.23 -32.44 -4.00
CA ASP A 13 14.93 -33.73 -3.94
C ASP A 13 16.00 -33.75 -2.85
N ALA A 14 16.69 -32.62 -2.63
CA ALA A 14 17.65 -32.46 -1.53
C ALA A 14 17.00 -32.32 -0.14
N GLY A 15 15.67 -32.30 -0.02
CA GLY A 15 14.97 -32.12 1.25
C GLY A 15 15.12 -30.72 1.87
N LEU A 16 15.55 -29.72 1.09
CA LEU A 16 15.84 -28.36 1.54
C LEU A 16 14.69 -27.37 1.26
N TYR A 17 13.59 -27.83 0.69
CA TYR A 17 12.43 -27.00 0.35
C TYR A 17 11.41 -26.96 1.50
N ARG A 18 10.90 -25.76 1.81
CA ARG A 18 9.76 -25.55 2.70
C ARG A 18 8.80 -24.55 2.10
N GLU A 19 7.51 -24.81 2.23
CA GLU A 19 6.44 -23.94 1.74
C GLU A 19 5.81 -23.18 2.91
N CYS A 20 5.51 -21.90 2.69
CA CYS A 20 4.75 -21.08 3.62
C CYS A 20 3.37 -20.75 3.04
N LYS A 21 2.37 -20.58 3.91
CA LYS A 21 1.03 -20.22 3.46
C LYS A 21 1.04 -18.82 2.86
N ARG A 22 0.35 -18.66 1.72
CA ARG A 22 0.15 -17.35 1.10
C ARG A 22 -0.61 -16.41 2.04
N THR A 23 -0.12 -15.18 2.17
CA THR A 23 -0.81 -14.11 2.90
C THR A 23 -2.16 -13.80 2.24
N GLN A 24 -3.23 -13.85 3.02
CA GLN A 24 -4.59 -13.60 2.54
C GLN A 24 -4.91 -12.11 2.53
N GLY A 25 -5.56 -11.65 1.47
CA GLY A 25 -6.10 -10.29 1.36
C GLY A 25 -5.15 -9.24 0.79
N VAL A 26 -4.00 -9.65 0.23
CA VAL A 26 -3.12 -8.75 -0.49
C VAL A 26 -2.36 -9.48 -1.61
N SER A 27 -2.24 -8.83 -2.76
CA SER A 27 -1.33 -9.22 -3.83
C SER A 27 -0.87 -8.00 -4.64
N THR A 28 0.25 -8.10 -5.34
CA THR A 28 0.72 -7.01 -6.21
C THR A 28 -0.29 -6.67 -7.31
N THR A 29 -0.92 -7.68 -7.92
CA THR A 29 -1.98 -7.48 -8.93
C THR A 29 -3.18 -6.74 -8.35
N GLU A 30 -3.57 -7.05 -7.12
CA GLU A 30 -4.67 -6.37 -6.43
C GLU A 30 -4.33 -4.90 -6.15
N LEU A 31 -3.14 -4.62 -5.61
CA LEU A 31 -2.71 -3.24 -5.34
C LEU A 31 -2.60 -2.41 -6.61
N VAL A 32 -2.05 -2.98 -7.69
CA VAL A 32 -2.04 -2.35 -9.02
C VAL A 32 -3.46 -2.10 -9.50
N GLY A 33 -4.37 -3.07 -9.32
CA GLY A 33 -5.79 -2.89 -9.60
C GLY A 33 -6.39 -1.67 -8.88
N ARG A 34 -6.13 -1.50 -7.59
CA ARG A 34 -6.59 -0.33 -6.82
C ARG A 34 -6.00 0.99 -7.34
N MET A 35 -4.71 1.00 -7.69
CA MET A 35 -4.03 2.19 -8.23
C MET A 35 -4.57 2.59 -9.61
N LEU A 36 -4.91 1.61 -10.45
CA LEU A 36 -5.38 1.86 -11.81
C LEU A 36 -6.86 2.19 -11.88
N LEU A 37 -7.67 1.48 -11.10
CA LEU A 37 -9.11 1.70 -11.07
C LEU A 37 -9.42 3.03 -10.39
N MET A 38 -8.58 3.48 -9.45
CA MET A 38 -8.81 4.74 -8.73
C MET A 38 -10.27 4.82 -8.25
N THR A 39 -10.80 3.69 -7.76
CA THR A 39 -12.16 3.58 -7.21
C THR A 39 -12.09 3.75 -5.70
N ARG A 40 -13.18 4.21 -5.09
CA ARG A 40 -13.30 4.41 -3.62
C ARG A 40 -13.97 3.23 -2.92
N ASP A 41 -14.24 2.16 -3.66
CA ASP A 41 -15.07 1.06 -3.18
C ASP A 41 -14.37 0.22 -2.10
N HIS A 42 -13.03 0.28 -2.02
CA HIS A 42 -12.27 -0.35 -0.92
C HIS A 42 -12.48 0.29 0.44
N HIS A 43 -13.09 1.48 0.51
CA HIS A 43 -13.44 2.16 1.76
C HIS A 43 -14.79 1.70 2.35
N LYS A 44 -15.65 1.06 1.55
CA LYS A 44 -17.02 0.70 1.97
C LYS A 44 -17.09 -0.72 2.51
N ARG A 45 -17.30 -0.88 3.82
CA ARG A 45 -17.80 -2.13 4.42
C ARG A 45 -19.33 -2.12 4.40
N GLY A 46 -19.94 -2.53 3.28
CA GLY A 46 -21.39 -2.77 3.20
C GLY A 46 -22.06 -2.23 1.93
N GLU A 47 -22.90 -3.09 1.34
CA GLU A 47 -23.74 -2.96 0.13
C GLU A 47 -23.06 -2.53 -1.17
N SER A 48 -22.82 -3.55 -2.01
CA SER A 48 -22.47 -3.47 -3.42
C SER A 48 -23.30 -2.43 -4.17
N SER A 49 -22.78 -1.22 -4.31
CA SER A 49 -23.36 -0.18 -5.15
C SER A 49 -22.83 -0.35 -6.57
N ILE A 50 -23.54 -1.21 -7.32
CA ILE A 50 -23.38 -1.41 -8.76
C ILE A 50 -23.91 -0.16 -9.48
N SER A 51 -23.10 0.89 -9.56
CA SER A 51 -23.47 2.02 -10.41
C SER A 51 -22.23 2.66 -11.00
N ASN A 52 -21.97 2.29 -12.26
CA ASN A 52 -21.06 2.90 -13.24
C ASN A 52 -19.65 2.31 -13.31
N VAL A 53 -19.52 1.12 -13.91
CA VAL A 53 -18.30 0.71 -14.61
C VAL A 53 -18.69 0.21 -16.00
N ASN A 54 -18.10 0.82 -17.02
CA ASN A 54 -18.39 0.54 -18.43
C ASN A 54 -17.91 -0.88 -18.79
N ALA A 55 -18.79 -1.68 -19.39
CA ALA A 55 -18.58 -3.10 -19.65
C ALA A 55 -17.45 -3.39 -20.66
N GLN A 56 -16.96 -2.38 -21.39
CA GLN A 56 -15.88 -2.52 -22.37
C GLN A 56 -14.48 -2.57 -21.73
N ASP A 57 -14.25 -1.95 -20.57
CA ASP A 57 -12.92 -1.88 -19.94
C ASP A 57 -12.52 -3.17 -19.21
N LEU A 58 -13.48 -4.05 -18.92
CA LEU A 58 -13.27 -5.34 -18.25
C LEU A 58 -12.93 -6.49 -19.22
N GLY A 59 -13.13 -6.31 -20.52
CA GLY A 59 -12.97 -7.37 -21.53
C GLY A 59 -11.52 -7.82 -21.77
N SER A 60 -10.52 -7.09 -21.28
CA SER A 60 -9.11 -7.37 -21.61
C SER A 60 -8.32 -8.14 -20.55
N PHE A 61 -8.90 -8.46 -19.39
CA PHE A 61 -8.16 -9.11 -18.30
C PHE A 61 -8.18 -10.65 -18.32
N SER A 62 -9.02 -11.30 -19.16
CA SER A 62 -9.10 -12.78 -19.16
C SER A 62 -9.50 -13.41 -20.50
N GLN A 63 -8.55 -13.55 -21.43
CA GLN A 63 -8.42 -14.86 -22.07
C GLN A 63 -7.69 -15.76 -21.07
N GLY A 64 -8.28 -16.74 -20.39
CA GLY A 64 -9.65 -17.19 -20.33
C GLY A 64 -9.73 -18.26 -19.25
N THR A 65 -10.65 -18.09 -18.31
CA THR A 65 -11.48 -19.11 -17.63
C THR A 65 -12.34 -18.33 -16.65
N ALA A 66 -13.56 -18.02 -17.09
CA ALA A 66 -14.56 -17.32 -16.30
C ALA A 66 -15.03 -18.22 -15.15
N SER A 67 -14.93 -17.72 -13.93
CA SER A 67 -15.74 -18.16 -12.80
C SER A 67 -15.83 -16.98 -11.85
N ALA A 68 -17.01 -16.33 -11.82
CA ALA A 68 -17.63 -15.45 -10.80
C ALA A 68 -16.80 -14.49 -9.91
N ASP A 69 -15.48 -14.44 -10.01
CA ASP A 69 -14.55 -13.98 -8.96
C ASP A 69 -13.89 -12.63 -9.28
N GLN A 70 -14.20 -12.05 -10.44
CA GLN A 70 -13.66 -10.76 -10.90
C GLN A 70 -14.21 -9.54 -10.15
N ARG A 71 -15.19 -9.71 -9.26
CA ARG A 71 -15.70 -8.65 -8.37
C ARG A 71 -14.84 -8.44 -7.11
N ARG A 72 -13.76 -9.21 -6.91
CA ARG A 72 -12.95 -9.14 -5.69
C ARG A 72 -11.85 -8.07 -5.71
N THR A 73 -11.34 -7.59 -6.85
CA THR A 73 -10.10 -6.78 -6.83
C THR A 73 -10.28 -5.31 -6.37
N THR A 74 -11.51 -4.86 -6.12
CA THR A 74 -11.82 -3.48 -5.73
C THR A 74 -11.94 -3.24 -4.23
N ILE A 75 -11.92 -4.29 -3.42
CA ILE A 75 -12.12 -4.20 -1.96
C ILE A 75 -10.98 -4.94 -1.28
N SER A 76 -10.40 -4.36 -0.23
CA SER A 76 -9.47 -5.09 0.61
C SER A 76 -10.14 -6.32 1.21
N HIS A 77 -9.61 -7.51 0.92
CA HIS A 77 -10.01 -8.77 1.55
C HIS A 77 -9.21 -9.07 2.81
N CYS A 78 -8.45 -8.12 3.32
CA CYS A 78 -7.71 -8.31 4.56
C CYS A 78 -8.70 -8.46 5.71
N LEU A 79 -8.72 -9.65 6.32
CA LEU A 79 -9.45 -9.91 7.56
C LEU A 79 -8.50 -9.66 8.73
N PRO A 80 -8.57 -8.49 9.40
CA PRO A 80 -7.79 -8.26 10.60
C PRO A 80 -8.28 -9.22 11.69
N THR A 81 -7.33 -9.87 12.36
CA THR A 81 -7.61 -10.68 13.54
C THR A 81 -6.64 -10.24 14.62
N SER A 82 -7.05 -10.33 15.88
CA SER A 82 -6.16 -10.05 17.02
C SER A 82 -4.87 -10.87 16.92
N LYS A 83 -4.98 -12.14 16.48
CA LYS A 83 -3.82 -13.00 16.24
C LYS A 83 -2.83 -12.42 15.22
N ARG A 84 -3.29 -11.81 14.13
CA ARG A 84 -2.40 -11.17 13.15
C ARG A 84 -1.71 -9.94 13.75
N ILE A 85 -2.42 -9.13 14.54
CA ILE A 85 -1.83 -7.96 15.18
C ILE A 85 -0.72 -8.41 16.15
N VAL A 86 -1.00 -9.39 17.01
CA VAL A 86 -0.02 -9.94 17.97
C VAL A 86 1.18 -10.57 17.25
N GLN A 87 0.99 -11.22 16.10
CA GLN A 87 2.09 -11.79 15.31
C GLN A 87 3.08 -10.74 14.77
N PHE A 88 2.63 -9.49 14.63
CA PHE A 88 3.43 -8.39 14.10
C PHE A 88 3.89 -7.42 15.19
N SER A 89 3.31 -7.47 16.39
CA SER A 89 3.71 -6.65 17.53
C SER A 89 4.85 -7.32 18.29
N GLU A 90 5.87 -6.55 18.66
CA GLU A 90 6.95 -7.03 19.53
C GLU A 90 6.52 -7.16 20.99
N GLY A 91 5.41 -6.52 21.39
CA GLY A 91 4.87 -6.58 22.76
C GLY A 91 5.75 -5.92 23.82
N ARG A 92 6.69 -5.07 23.43
CA ARG A 92 7.56 -4.31 24.33
C ARG A 92 6.82 -3.06 24.83
N GLU A 93 6.87 -2.82 26.13
CA GLU A 93 6.43 -1.56 26.74
C GLU A 93 7.63 -0.62 27.02
N PRO A 94 7.44 0.71 26.98
CA PRO A 94 8.48 1.66 27.33
C PRO A 94 8.76 1.64 28.83
N LYS A 95 10.05 1.71 29.21
CA LYS A 95 10.44 1.91 30.62
C LYS A 95 10.19 3.35 31.04
N GLU A 96 10.09 3.61 32.34
CA GLU A 96 9.94 4.99 32.86
C GLU A 96 11.10 5.92 32.47
N SER A 97 12.29 5.37 32.23
CA SER A 97 13.47 6.11 31.76
C SER A 97 13.52 6.31 30.25
N ASP A 98 12.71 5.59 29.48
CA ASP A 98 12.78 5.58 28.02
C ASP A 98 12.24 6.89 27.45
N ARG A 99 12.98 7.47 26.50
CA ARG A 99 12.51 8.65 25.78
C ARG A 99 11.54 8.24 24.67
N VAL A 100 10.25 8.49 24.90
CA VAL A 100 9.17 8.15 23.97
C VAL A 100 9.03 9.19 22.87
N VAL A 101 9.12 8.73 21.62
CA VAL A 101 8.91 9.52 20.40
C VAL A 101 7.58 9.12 19.79
N TYR A 102 6.77 10.11 19.41
CA TYR A 102 5.55 9.92 18.66
C TYR A 102 5.72 10.48 17.25
N VAL A 103 5.27 9.72 16.26
CA VAL A 103 5.11 10.18 14.88
C VAL A 103 3.75 9.73 14.39
N ASP A 104 3.18 10.46 13.44
CA ASP A 104 1.92 10.10 12.84
C ASP A 104 1.90 10.34 11.34
N GLY A 105 0.90 9.73 10.70
CA GLY A 105 0.71 9.89 9.28
C GLY A 105 -0.24 8.86 8.69
N THR A 106 -0.40 8.96 7.38
CA THR A 106 -1.21 7.98 6.64
C THR A 106 -0.48 6.64 6.51
N PHE A 107 0.83 6.64 6.23
CA PHE A 107 1.61 5.42 5.93
C PHE A 107 1.00 4.52 4.84
N ASP A 108 0.41 5.14 3.81
CA ASP A 108 -0.20 4.43 2.67
C ASP A 108 0.87 3.92 1.70
N LEU A 109 0.64 2.73 1.11
CA LEU A 109 1.62 2.01 0.30
C LEU A 109 3.02 2.01 0.94
N PHE A 110 3.12 1.53 2.18
CA PHE A 110 4.31 1.65 3.02
C PHE A 110 5.62 1.36 2.26
N HIS A 111 6.49 2.37 2.16
CA HIS A 111 7.63 2.37 1.26
C HIS A 111 8.92 2.87 1.92
N ILE A 112 10.03 2.84 1.18
CA ILE A 112 11.36 3.20 1.69
C ILE A 112 11.44 4.59 2.32
N GLY A 113 10.69 5.57 1.79
CA GLY A 113 10.57 6.90 2.40
C GLY A 113 10.07 6.87 3.85
N HIS A 114 9.04 6.08 4.15
CA HIS A 114 8.58 5.89 5.53
C HIS A 114 9.63 5.18 6.38
N ILE A 115 10.27 4.13 5.86
CA ILE A 115 11.29 3.38 6.61
C ILE A 115 12.44 4.29 7.04
N GLU A 116 12.92 5.13 6.11
CA GLU A 116 14.04 6.02 6.37
C GLU A 116 13.66 7.20 7.30
N PHE A 117 12.42 7.68 7.22
CA PHE A 117 11.85 8.61 8.19
C PHE A 117 11.76 7.98 9.59
N LEU A 118 11.14 6.80 9.70
CA LEU A 118 10.95 6.09 10.98
C LEU A 118 12.28 5.71 11.62
N LYS A 119 13.29 5.36 10.82
CA LYS A 119 14.66 5.12 11.30
C LYS A 119 15.25 6.35 12.00
N ARG A 120 15.06 7.54 11.41
CA ARG A 120 15.52 8.81 12.01
C ARG A 120 14.69 9.17 13.23
N ALA A 121 13.38 8.99 13.18
CA ALA A 121 12.51 9.24 14.33
C ALA A 121 12.88 8.36 15.53
N LYS A 122 13.12 7.06 15.28
CA LYS A 122 13.60 6.12 16.30
C LYS A 122 14.93 6.56 16.91
N ALA A 123 15.81 7.22 16.16
CA ALA A 123 17.09 7.70 16.70
C ALA A 123 16.94 8.90 17.67
N LEU A 124 15.77 9.53 17.76
CA LEU A 124 15.53 10.64 18.70
C LEU A 124 15.19 10.18 20.13
N GLY A 125 14.95 8.89 20.34
CA GLY A 125 14.61 8.31 21.64
C GLY A 125 14.73 6.79 21.69
N ASP A 126 14.13 6.17 22.69
CA ASP A 126 14.31 4.73 23.00
C ASP A 126 13.09 3.89 22.60
N PHE A 127 11.93 4.55 22.40
CA PHE A 127 10.65 3.94 22.09
C PHE A 127 9.88 4.81 21.08
N LEU A 128 9.53 4.24 19.93
CA LEU A 128 8.84 4.91 18.83
C LEU A 128 7.41 4.39 18.70
N ILE A 129 6.47 5.31 18.92
CA ILE A 129 5.04 5.10 18.71
C ILE A 129 4.65 5.72 17.37
N VAL A 130 3.96 4.97 16.53
CA VAL A 130 3.46 5.44 15.25
C VAL A 130 1.93 5.51 15.25
N GLY A 131 1.38 6.72 15.14
CA GLY A 131 -0.03 6.97 14.91
C GLY A 131 -0.41 6.76 13.45
N VAL A 132 -1.35 5.84 13.21
CA VAL A 132 -1.88 5.58 11.86
C VAL A 132 -3.29 6.15 11.80
N HIS A 133 -3.49 7.22 11.03
CA HIS A 133 -4.81 7.86 10.90
C HIS A 133 -5.83 6.92 10.26
N ASP A 134 -7.11 7.08 10.61
CA ASP A 134 -8.20 6.30 10.02
C ASP A 134 -8.46 6.67 8.55
N ASP A 135 -9.16 5.78 7.83
CA ASP A 135 -9.38 5.92 6.39
C ASP A 135 -10.27 7.12 6.05
N GLN A 136 -11.26 7.44 6.87
CA GLN A 136 -12.23 8.50 6.60
C GLN A 136 -11.58 9.87 6.76
N THR A 137 -10.81 10.07 7.82
CA THR A 137 -10.07 11.31 8.08
C THR A 137 -9.03 11.57 7.00
N VAL A 138 -8.23 10.57 6.65
CA VAL A 138 -7.25 10.69 5.55
C VAL A 138 -7.95 11.07 4.24
N ASN A 139 -9.07 10.44 3.95
CA ASN A 139 -9.82 10.70 2.73
C ASN A 139 -10.46 12.09 2.72
N ALA A 140 -10.95 12.58 3.85
CA ALA A 140 -11.53 13.91 3.98
C ALA A 140 -10.48 15.02 3.73
N ILE A 141 -9.24 14.79 4.17
CA ILE A 141 -8.15 15.76 4.07
C ILE A 141 -7.44 15.67 2.72
N LYS A 142 -6.98 14.48 2.32
CA LYS A 142 -6.22 14.30 1.06
C LYS A 142 -7.11 14.15 -0.17
N GLY A 143 -8.39 13.85 0.02
CA GLY A 143 -9.34 13.64 -1.05
C GLY A 143 -9.04 12.43 -1.92
N SER A 144 -9.64 12.43 -3.12
CA SER A 144 -9.46 11.40 -4.14
C SER A 144 -9.76 9.98 -3.60
N ASN A 145 -8.90 9.02 -3.91
CA ASN A 145 -9.03 7.62 -3.51
C ASN A 145 -8.08 7.23 -2.37
N TYR A 146 -7.49 8.22 -1.70
CA TYR A 146 -6.62 7.96 -0.57
C TYR A 146 -7.44 7.62 0.68
N PRO A 147 -6.95 6.72 1.54
CA PRO A 147 -5.78 5.86 1.31
C PRO A 147 -6.12 4.67 0.38
N LEU A 148 -5.14 4.15 -0.37
CA LEU A 148 -5.29 2.93 -1.19
C LEU A 148 -5.35 1.66 -0.35
N MET A 149 -4.60 1.64 0.75
CA MET A 149 -4.63 0.58 1.74
C MET A 149 -5.51 1.02 2.92
N ASN A 150 -6.37 0.13 3.41
CA ASN A 150 -7.20 0.45 4.57
C ASN A 150 -6.37 0.53 5.86
N LEU A 151 -6.99 1.02 6.93
CA LEU A 151 -6.35 1.23 8.23
C LEU A 151 -5.63 -0.02 8.75
N HIS A 152 -6.23 -1.20 8.61
CA HIS A 152 -5.66 -2.44 9.13
C HIS A 152 -4.48 -2.94 8.29
N GLU A 153 -4.54 -2.79 6.96
CA GLU A 153 -3.43 -3.10 6.05
C GLU A 153 -2.24 -2.17 6.33
N ARG A 154 -2.49 -0.88 6.56
CA ARG A 154 -1.47 0.11 6.91
C ARG A 154 -0.85 -0.17 8.27
N ALA A 155 -1.67 -0.45 9.29
CA ALA A 155 -1.18 -0.81 10.63
C ALA A 155 -0.25 -2.03 10.61
N LEU A 156 -0.62 -3.11 9.90
CA LEU A 156 0.24 -4.29 9.76
C LEU A 156 1.55 -3.97 9.00
N SER A 157 1.48 -3.08 8.01
CA SER A 157 2.67 -2.66 7.25
C SER A 157 3.64 -1.87 8.12
N VAL A 158 3.12 -1.00 8.99
CA VAL A 158 3.90 -0.21 9.95
C VAL A 158 4.48 -1.10 11.05
N LEU A 159 3.70 -2.01 11.63
CA LEU A 159 4.16 -2.97 12.64
C LEU A 159 5.29 -3.89 12.13
N ALA A 160 5.31 -4.20 10.84
CA ALA A 160 6.40 -4.99 10.23
C ALA A 160 7.75 -4.25 10.17
N CYS A 161 7.77 -2.95 10.47
CA CYS A 161 8.97 -2.13 10.41
C CYS A 161 9.77 -2.27 11.72
N ARG A 162 11.02 -2.75 11.61
CA ARG A 162 11.94 -2.95 12.75
C ARG A 162 12.22 -1.73 13.64
N TYR A 163 11.87 -0.53 13.18
CA TYR A 163 12.13 0.71 13.92
C TYR A 163 10.94 1.13 14.79
N VAL A 164 9.79 0.49 14.61
CA VAL A 164 8.53 0.80 15.28
C VAL A 164 8.36 -0.14 16.47
N ASP A 165 8.14 0.41 17.67
CA ASP A 165 7.86 -0.39 18.85
C ASP A 165 6.34 -0.55 19.06
N GLU A 166 5.56 0.49 18.74
CA GLU A 166 4.10 0.50 18.95
C GLU A 166 3.34 1.27 17.86
N VAL A 167 2.09 0.88 17.62
CA VAL A 167 1.18 1.53 16.66
C VAL A 167 -0.15 1.91 17.32
N ILE A 168 -0.50 3.20 17.26
CA ILE A 168 -1.85 3.67 17.57
C ILE A 168 -2.72 3.53 16.30
N ILE A 169 -3.61 2.55 16.31
CA ILE A 169 -4.52 2.25 15.19
C ILE A 169 -5.72 3.19 15.26
N GLY A 170 -5.86 4.08 14.27
CA GLY A 170 -6.93 5.09 14.24
C GLY A 170 -6.57 6.32 15.08
N ALA A 171 -5.31 6.78 14.96
CA ALA A 171 -4.86 7.99 15.63
C ALA A 171 -5.60 9.22 15.07
N PRO A 172 -5.95 10.21 15.93
CA PRO A 172 -6.53 11.46 15.45
C PRO A 172 -5.58 12.19 14.50
N TYR A 173 -6.11 13.07 13.64
CA TYR A 173 -5.28 13.83 12.71
C TYR A 173 -4.48 14.92 13.42
N SER A 174 -5.17 15.78 14.19
CA SER A 174 -4.50 16.72 15.09
C SER A 174 -3.99 16.01 16.35
N ILE A 175 -2.82 16.45 16.82
CA ILE A 175 -2.24 15.98 18.07
C ILE A 175 -3.14 16.42 19.24
N THR A 176 -3.61 15.45 20.02
CA THR A 176 -4.45 15.70 21.20
C THR A 176 -3.70 15.41 22.49
N GLU A 177 -4.16 16.01 23.60
CA GLU A 177 -3.66 15.71 24.95
C GLU A 177 -3.70 14.22 25.29
N ALA A 178 -4.73 13.53 24.80
CA ALA A 178 -4.90 12.11 25.02
C ALA A 178 -3.75 11.29 24.40
N VAL A 179 -3.33 11.64 23.18
CA VAL A 179 -2.18 11.00 22.52
C VAL A 179 -0.88 11.26 23.27
N LEU A 180 -0.72 12.45 23.84
CA LEU A 180 0.53 12.85 24.49
C LEU A 180 0.70 12.31 25.92
N THR A 181 -0.40 12.03 26.63
CA THR A 181 -0.34 11.82 28.10
C THR A 181 -1.14 10.64 28.62
N LYS A 182 -2.16 10.17 27.91
CA LYS A 182 -3.13 9.23 28.48
C LYS A 182 -2.53 7.84 28.63
N GLU A 183 -2.04 7.29 27.52
CA GLU A 183 -1.55 5.90 27.45
C GLU A 183 -0.02 5.86 27.47
N TYR A 184 0.63 6.86 26.86
CA TYR A 184 2.08 6.99 26.84
C TYR A 184 2.48 8.43 27.16
N LYS A 185 3.58 8.59 27.91
CA LYS A 185 4.19 9.89 28.15
C LYS A 185 5.09 10.26 26.98
N VAL A 186 4.55 10.96 26.00
CA VAL A 186 5.28 11.39 24.80
C VAL A 186 6.26 12.52 25.15
N HIS A 187 7.52 12.36 24.76
CA HIS A 187 8.58 13.34 25.01
C HIS A 187 8.92 14.16 23.76
N ILE A 188 8.69 13.59 22.57
CA ILE A 188 8.96 14.23 21.27
C ILE A 188 7.82 13.87 20.33
N VAL A 189 7.34 14.85 19.59
CA VAL A 189 6.51 14.64 18.40
C VAL A 189 7.36 14.97 17.19
N ALA A 190 7.55 14.00 16.30
CA ALA A 190 8.35 14.21 15.09
C ALA A 190 7.53 14.09 13.80
N HIS A 191 7.80 14.98 12.85
CA HIS A 191 7.20 14.95 11.51
C HIS A 191 8.30 15.06 10.46
N GLY A 192 8.04 14.52 9.26
CA GLY A 192 8.95 14.68 8.13
C GLY A 192 8.90 16.11 7.57
N ASN A 193 9.82 16.45 6.68
CA ASN A 193 9.81 17.72 5.95
C ASN A 193 8.78 17.81 4.81
N THR A 194 7.74 16.96 4.84
CA THR A 194 6.65 16.99 3.87
C THR A 194 5.65 18.08 4.23
N PRO A 195 4.98 18.71 3.26
CA PRO A 195 3.91 19.66 3.54
C PRO A 195 2.84 19.04 4.45
N THR A 196 2.53 19.73 5.55
CA THR A 196 1.45 19.35 6.45
C THR A 196 0.16 20.02 6.00
N GLU A 197 -0.86 19.23 5.68
CA GLU A 197 -2.19 19.76 5.38
C GLU A 197 -2.88 20.16 6.70
N PRO A 198 -3.59 21.29 6.75
CA PRO A 198 -4.41 21.66 7.90
C PRO A 198 -5.48 20.60 8.19
N ASP A 199 -5.91 20.50 9.45
CA ASP A 199 -7.08 19.70 9.81
C ASP A 199 -8.37 20.30 9.22
N LEU A 200 -9.49 19.61 9.32
CA LEU A 200 -10.79 20.03 8.81
C LEU A 200 -11.30 21.35 9.41
N ASP A 201 -10.78 21.75 10.57
CA ASP A 201 -11.07 23.03 11.20
C ASP A 201 -10.11 24.16 10.76
N GLY A 202 -9.19 23.87 9.83
CA GLY A 202 -8.21 24.80 9.28
C GLY A 202 -6.99 25.03 10.18
N LYS A 203 -6.86 24.33 11.31
CA LYS A 203 -5.72 24.49 12.22
C LYS A 203 -4.54 23.62 11.82
N ASP A 204 -3.36 24.02 12.29
CA ASP A 204 -2.15 23.21 12.21
C ASP A 204 -2.28 21.99 13.16
N PRO A 205 -2.24 20.75 12.62
CA PRO A 205 -2.39 19.55 13.44
C PRO A 205 -1.30 19.38 14.50
N TYR A 206 -0.15 20.03 14.34
CA TYR A 206 0.98 19.98 15.28
C TYR A 206 1.04 21.17 16.23
N GLN A 207 0.07 22.09 16.20
CA GLN A 207 0.09 23.31 17.04
C GLN A 207 0.33 22.99 18.52
N LEU A 208 -0.38 22.00 19.06
CA LEU A 208 -0.24 21.60 20.46
C LEU A 208 1.18 21.13 20.82
N ALA A 209 1.82 20.38 19.92
CA ALA A 209 3.19 19.90 20.14
C ALA A 209 4.21 21.04 20.04
N LYS A 210 3.97 22.00 19.14
CA LYS A 210 4.78 23.21 18.98
C LYS A 210 4.68 24.12 20.21
N ASP A 211 3.47 24.35 20.72
CA ASP A 211 3.22 25.16 21.92
C ASP A 211 3.92 24.58 23.16
N ARG A 212 4.05 23.25 23.22
CA ARG A 212 4.76 22.52 24.28
C ARG A 212 6.28 22.44 24.08
N GLY A 213 6.80 22.90 22.95
CA GLY A 213 8.23 22.81 22.63
C GLY A 213 8.76 21.39 22.45
N ILE A 214 7.88 20.43 22.11
CA ILE A 214 8.24 19.01 21.91
C ILE A 214 8.18 18.58 20.43
N TYR A 215 7.84 19.50 19.53
CA TYR A 215 7.82 19.25 18.09
C TYR A 215 9.24 19.25 17.50
N THR A 216 9.54 18.29 16.63
CA THR A 216 10.83 18.20 15.91
C THR A 216 10.61 17.82 14.45
N GLU A 217 11.18 18.58 13.53
CA GLU A 217 11.15 18.25 12.11
C GLU A 217 12.34 17.37 11.73
N ILE A 218 12.08 16.33 10.93
CA ILE A 218 13.10 15.38 10.47
C ILE A 218 13.25 15.54 8.96
N GLU A 219 14.44 15.93 8.53
CA GLU A 219 14.79 15.96 7.12
C GLU A 219 14.97 14.54 6.56
N ASN A 220 14.44 14.32 5.36
CA ASN A 220 14.68 13.07 4.61
C ASN A 220 15.32 13.36 3.24
N PRO A 221 16.62 13.66 3.20
CA PRO A 221 17.31 14.04 1.95
C PRO A 221 17.37 12.89 0.94
N ASN A 222 17.30 11.64 1.41
CA ASN A 222 17.55 10.45 0.59
C ASN A 222 16.27 9.82 0.00
N SER A 223 15.08 10.37 0.29
CA SER A 223 13.84 9.78 -0.23
C SER A 223 12.91 10.83 -0.82
N THR A 224 12.91 10.88 -2.16
CA THR A 224 11.90 11.60 -2.95
C THR A 224 10.64 10.76 -3.22
N LEU A 225 10.59 9.53 -2.68
CA LEU A 225 9.50 8.59 -2.98
C LEU A 225 8.29 8.88 -2.09
N THR A 226 7.20 9.27 -2.73
CA THR A 226 5.89 9.45 -2.12
C THR A 226 4.91 8.40 -2.65
N THR A 227 3.80 8.19 -1.94
CA THR A 227 2.67 7.37 -2.42
C THR A 227 2.21 7.83 -3.81
N GLN A 228 2.10 9.14 -4.03
CA GLN A 228 1.77 9.72 -5.33
C GLN A 228 2.82 9.37 -6.40
N GLY A 229 4.11 9.52 -6.11
CA GLY A 229 5.17 9.18 -7.05
C GLY A 229 5.22 7.69 -7.40
N ILE A 230 4.81 6.80 -6.49
CA ILE A 230 4.65 5.36 -6.79
C ILE A 230 3.51 5.15 -7.79
N ILE A 231 2.36 5.79 -7.55
CA ILE A 231 1.18 5.69 -8.42
C ILE A 231 1.52 6.21 -9.82
N GLU A 232 2.12 7.38 -9.94
CA GLU A 232 2.53 8.00 -11.20
C GLU A 232 3.45 7.05 -12.00
N ARG A 233 4.48 6.49 -11.34
CA ARG A 233 5.39 5.51 -11.98
C ARG A 233 4.66 4.28 -12.51
N ILE A 234 3.65 3.80 -11.81
CA ILE A 234 2.86 2.63 -12.21
C ILE A 234 1.98 2.97 -13.41
N ILE A 235 1.32 4.14 -13.40
CA ILE A 235 0.50 4.62 -14.51
C ILE A 235 1.36 4.83 -15.76
N GLU A 236 2.51 5.50 -15.65
CA GLU A 236 3.43 5.70 -16.78
C GLU A 236 3.89 4.37 -17.40
N ASN A 237 4.23 3.40 -16.56
CA ASN A 237 4.65 2.08 -17.02
C ASN A 237 3.50 1.31 -17.69
N ARG A 238 2.25 1.51 -17.26
CA ARG A 238 1.07 0.95 -17.92
C ARG A 238 0.91 1.52 -19.33
N VAL A 239 1.02 2.83 -19.50
CA VAL A 239 0.93 3.47 -20.83
C VAL A 239 2.00 2.91 -21.77
N LYS A 240 3.24 2.75 -21.28
CA LYS A 240 4.34 2.13 -22.04
C LYS A 240 4.04 0.67 -22.39
N TYR A 241 3.48 -0.09 -21.45
CA TYR A 241 3.09 -1.49 -21.65
C TYR A 241 2.01 -1.62 -22.74
N GLU A 242 0.95 -0.83 -22.68
CA GLU A 242 -0.16 -0.84 -23.64
C GLU A 242 0.31 -0.46 -25.04
N ALA A 243 1.15 0.58 -25.17
CA ALA A 243 1.74 0.96 -26.45
C ALA A 243 2.56 -0.19 -27.07
N ARG A 244 3.31 -0.93 -26.24
CA ARG A 244 4.07 -2.11 -26.69
C ARG A 244 3.16 -3.27 -27.10
N GLN A 245 2.09 -3.54 -26.36
CA GLN A 245 1.13 -4.59 -26.73
C GLN A 245 0.39 -4.26 -28.01
N LYS A 246 -0.01 -3.00 -28.22
CA LYS A 246 -0.61 -2.54 -29.48
C LYS A 246 0.31 -2.76 -30.68
N ARG A 247 1.62 -2.46 -30.53
CA ARG A 247 2.63 -2.73 -31.56
C ARG A 247 2.81 -4.23 -31.84
N LYS A 248 2.86 -5.06 -30.79
CA LYS A 248 2.97 -6.53 -30.94
C LYS A 248 1.72 -7.14 -31.59
N GLY A 249 0.53 -6.70 -31.20
CA GLY A 249 -0.73 -7.14 -31.79
C GLY A 249 -0.83 -6.78 -33.26
N ALA A 250 -0.47 -5.54 -33.63
CA ALA A 250 -0.42 -5.12 -35.03
C ALA A 250 0.56 -5.98 -35.85
N LYS A 251 1.75 -6.28 -35.31
CA LYS A 251 2.72 -7.15 -35.97
C LYS A 251 2.18 -8.59 -36.15
N SER A 252 1.57 -9.16 -35.11
CA SER A 252 0.97 -10.49 -35.16
C SER A 252 -0.18 -10.60 -36.16
N ALA A 253 -1.01 -9.55 -36.28
CA ALA A 253 -2.09 -9.50 -37.27
C ALA A 253 -1.56 -9.48 -38.71
N ILE A 254 -0.48 -8.72 -38.95
CA ILE A 254 0.20 -8.68 -40.26
C ILE A 254 0.81 -10.05 -40.59
N GLU A 255 1.45 -10.72 -39.62
CA GLU A 255 2.02 -12.06 -39.79
C GLU A 255 0.93 -13.10 -40.12
N GLN A 256 -0.20 -13.08 -39.39
CA GLN A 256 -1.34 -13.96 -39.66
C GLN A 256 -1.96 -13.72 -41.04
N GLN A 257 -2.07 -12.46 -41.47
CA GLN A 257 -2.61 -12.13 -42.79
C GLN A 257 -1.71 -12.65 -43.91
N LYS A 258 -0.38 -12.51 -43.78
CA LYS A 258 0.59 -13.10 -44.71
C LYS A 258 0.52 -14.62 -44.77
N GLU A 259 0.43 -15.28 -43.61
CA GLU A 259 0.28 -16.75 -43.56
C GLU A 259 -1.02 -17.22 -44.25
N LEU A 260 -2.10 -16.46 -44.12
CA LEU A 260 -3.38 -16.78 -44.77
C LEU A 260 -3.29 -16.61 -46.30
N GLU A 261 -2.65 -15.53 -46.75
CA GLU A 261 -2.40 -15.27 -48.18
C GLU A 261 -1.49 -16.35 -48.81
N GLU A 262 -0.41 -16.74 -48.12
CA GLU A 262 0.46 -17.83 -48.57
C GLU A 262 -0.27 -19.18 -48.64
N LYS A 263 -1.13 -19.49 -47.66
CA LYS A 263 -1.97 -20.70 -47.69
C LYS A 263 -2.97 -20.68 -48.84
N GLN A 264 -3.58 -19.53 -49.13
CA GLN A 264 -4.51 -19.38 -50.26
C GLN A 264 -3.77 -19.54 -51.61
N GLN A 265 -2.59 -18.93 -51.76
CA GLN A 265 -1.76 -19.08 -52.97
C GLN A 265 -1.30 -20.53 -53.20
N ARG A 266 -1.03 -21.30 -52.13
CA ARG A 266 -0.69 -22.73 -52.24
C ARG A 266 -1.89 -23.62 -52.57
N GLN A 267 -3.12 -23.16 -52.36
CA GLN A 267 -4.33 -23.92 -52.68
C GLN A 267 -4.85 -23.64 -54.10
N THR A 268 -4.46 -22.52 -54.70
CA THR A 268 -4.84 -22.12 -56.07
C THR A 268 -3.78 -22.46 -57.13
N ALA A 269 -2.60 -22.94 -56.73
CA ALA A 269 -1.53 -23.46 -57.59
C ALA A 269 -1.56 -24.98 -57.65
#